data_AF-H3AJE8-F1
#
_entry.id   AF-H3AJE8-F1
#
_cell.length_a   1.000
_cell.length_b   1.000
_cell.length_c   1.000
_cell.angle_alpha   90.00
_cell.angle_beta   90.00
_cell.angle_gamma   90.00
#
_symmetry.space_group_name_H-M   'P 1'
#
loop_
_entity.id
_entity.type
_entity.pdbx_description
1 polymer ?
#
loop_
_entity_poly.entity_id
_entity_poly.type
_entity_poly.pdbx_seq_one_letter_code
_entity_poly.pdbx_strand_id
1 'polypeptide(L)'
;GEGCNHSVLTQDSGTLTSKNYPGTYPNYTSCKWRILVPQGKKIILKFGDLNIEAQQCESDYLKIFTGSSAREYETYCGNESSISEEFLLDTNELTLHFKSSSHISGRGFLLSYATSDHSGLITCLDKANHYSEKEYRKYCPAGCKDIAGEVSGDSSEGYRHTSVLCKAAIHAGVITDELGGQITVTQYKGLSQYEGIVANGILSQNGSLSDKKFMFNNNGCANPLGMESGAISDRQITATSSWQWINENGESIQWSMGKARLRIQGPSWAAQHNSSQPWLQVDLTEQKQITGILTTGSTLSNFNYFVKTYKISYSENGQSWILYKSVGSNEEKIFEGNTDYLHLVRNNFIPPFVARSLRIIPDTWNQRIAMKVELIGCPPGGPNSSPPLKPSLDTPTKDEDQNITEPVPSEELDLGLRLAAIVVPAVLFLVLLVVGICICGSLRKKKTKVDACSSDVQKTGCWKNLKQPFARHQSTEFTISYNNEKETPQRLDLVPCDMAGKGL
;
A
#
# COMPACT_ATOMS: atom_id res chain seq x y z
N GLY A 1 -1.15 -7.72 -24.61
CA GLY A 1 -2.04 -7.71 -25.78
C GLY A 1 -3.41 -7.24 -25.34
N GLU A 2 -4.22 -6.73 -26.26
CA GLU A 2 -5.62 -6.40 -25.99
C GLU A 2 -6.36 -7.67 -25.51
N GLY A 3 -6.72 -7.73 -24.22
CA GLY A 3 -7.39 -8.89 -23.62
C GLY A 3 -6.80 -9.38 -22.30
N CYS A 4 -5.66 -8.83 -21.86
CA CYS A 4 -5.06 -9.14 -20.55
C CYS A 4 -5.38 -8.00 -19.58
N ASN A 5 -6.02 -8.28 -18.44
CA ASN A 5 -6.27 -7.28 -17.39
C ASN A 5 -5.29 -7.47 -16.21
N HIS A 6 -5.60 -6.81 -15.09
CA HIS A 6 -4.93 -6.83 -13.78
C HIS A 6 -4.00 -8.04 -13.58
N SER A 7 -2.70 -7.75 -13.67
CA SER A 7 -1.61 -8.65 -13.31
C SER A 7 -0.62 -7.88 -12.46
N VAL A 8 -0.45 -8.29 -11.21
CA VAL A 8 0.59 -7.76 -10.33
C VAL A 8 1.67 -8.81 -10.25
N LEU A 9 2.80 -8.54 -10.90
CA LEU A 9 3.93 -9.46 -11.01
C LEU A 9 5.15 -8.86 -10.32
N THR A 10 5.57 -9.46 -9.21
CA THR A 10 6.83 -9.11 -8.52
C THR A 10 7.81 -10.28 -8.57
N GLN A 11 9.01 -10.08 -8.03
CA GLN A 11 10.03 -11.14 -7.98
C GLN A 11 9.69 -12.24 -6.97
N ASP A 12 8.95 -11.92 -5.91
CA ASP A 12 8.69 -12.88 -4.82
C ASP A 12 7.29 -13.51 -4.89
N SER A 13 6.29 -12.77 -5.37
CA SER A 13 4.92 -13.28 -5.53
C SER A 13 4.06 -12.41 -6.46
N GLY A 14 2.86 -12.90 -6.78
CA GLY A 14 1.90 -12.12 -7.56
C GLY A 14 0.63 -12.86 -7.88
N THR A 15 -0.30 -12.11 -8.48
CA THR A 15 -1.63 -12.59 -8.85
C THR A 15 -1.94 -12.19 -10.28
N LEU A 16 -2.54 -13.12 -11.03
CA LEU A 16 -2.94 -12.95 -12.41
C LEU A 16 -4.40 -13.34 -12.59
N THR A 17 -5.10 -12.57 -13.43
CA THR A 17 -6.47 -12.87 -13.82
C THR A 17 -6.67 -12.76 -15.33
N SER A 18 -7.66 -13.48 -15.85
CA SER A 18 -8.23 -13.16 -17.15
C SER A 18 -8.93 -11.79 -17.11
N LYS A 19 -9.02 -11.13 -18.27
CA LYS A 19 -9.77 -9.86 -18.35
C LYS A 19 -11.22 -10.05 -17.95
N ASN A 20 -11.77 -9.05 -17.26
CA ASN A 20 -13.11 -9.01 -16.66
C ASN A 20 -13.39 -9.98 -15.51
N TYR A 21 -12.44 -10.83 -15.10
CA TYR A 21 -12.63 -11.75 -13.97
C TYR A 21 -13.22 -11.02 -12.75
N PRO A 22 -14.25 -11.56 -12.07
CA PRO A 22 -14.88 -12.87 -12.26
C PRO A 22 -16.01 -12.91 -13.31
N GLY A 23 -16.20 -11.83 -14.07
CA GLY A 23 -17.08 -11.80 -15.23
C GLY A 23 -16.47 -12.50 -16.46
N THR A 24 -17.27 -12.64 -17.52
CA THR A 24 -16.86 -13.40 -18.71
C THR A 24 -15.65 -12.80 -19.40
N TYR A 25 -14.64 -13.63 -19.67
CA TYR A 25 -13.44 -13.21 -20.37
C TYR A 25 -13.75 -12.83 -21.83
N PRO A 26 -12.95 -11.97 -22.50
CA PRO A 26 -13.26 -11.58 -23.88
C PRO A 26 -12.94 -12.68 -24.90
N ASN A 27 -13.75 -12.75 -25.95
CA ASN A 27 -13.48 -13.54 -27.15
C ASN A 27 -12.17 -13.13 -27.84
N TYR A 28 -11.54 -14.08 -28.55
CA TYR A 28 -10.35 -13.87 -29.40
C TYR A 28 -9.15 -13.23 -28.68
N THR A 29 -8.96 -13.56 -27.40
CA THR A 29 -7.87 -13.04 -26.57
C THR A 29 -6.64 -13.93 -26.66
N SER A 30 -5.44 -13.34 -26.67
CA SER A 30 -4.19 -14.07 -26.49
C SER A 30 -3.23 -13.29 -25.58
N CYS A 31 -2.97 -13.85 -24.40
CA CYS A 31 -2.20 -13.23 -23.33
C CYS A 31 -1.02 -14.10 -22.92
N LYS A 32 0.17 -13.51 -22.88
CA LYS A 32 1.37 -14.19 -22.39
C LYS A 32 1.98 -13.39 -21.25
N TRP A 33 2.24 -14.07 -20.14
CA TRP A 33 2.95 -13.52 -18.98
C TRP A 33 4.22 -14.33 -18.76
N ARG A 34 5.32 -13.63 -18.51
CA ARG A 34 6.60 -14.24 -18.14
C ARG A 34 6.87 -13.90 -16.68
N ILE A 35 6.92 -14.92 -15.84
CA ILE A 35 7.24 -14.81 -14.41
C ILE A 35 8.69 -15.26 -14.24
N LEU A 36 9.49 -14.40 -13.63
CA LEU A 36 10.88 -14.64 -13.33
C LEU A 36 11.11 -14.39 -11.85
N VAL A 37 11.48 -15.44 -11.12
CA VAL A 37 11.84 -15.36 -9.71
C VAL A 37 13.37 -15.39 -9.53
N PRO A 38 13.91 -14.96 -8.37
CA PRO A 38 15.34 -14.97 -8.11
C PRO A 38 16.00 -16.33 -8.38
N GLN A 39 17.23 -16.31 -8.87
CA GLN A 39 17.99 -17.53 -9.18
C GLN A 39 18.12 -18.44 -7.95
N GLY A 40 18.00 -19.75 -8.15
CA GLY A 40 18.06 -20.76 -7.10
C GLY A 40 16.73 -20.99 -6.36
N LYS A 41 15.72 -20.15 -6.56
CA LYS A 41 14.37 -20.35 -6.02
C LYS A 41 13.49 -21.13 -7.01
N LYS A 42 12.52 -21.87 -6.48
CA LYS A 42 11.47 -22.56 -7.25
C LYS A 42 10.19 -21.74 -7.23
N ILE A 43 9.26 -22.02 -8.14
CA ILE A 43 7.96 -21.33 -8.24
C ILE A 43 6.86 -22.23 -7.66
N ILE A 44 6.09 -21.68 -6.71
CA ILE A 44 4.84 -22.25 -6.22
C ILE A 44 3.70 -21.59 -6.99
N LEU A 45 2.77 -22.39 -7.54
CA LEU A 45 1.54 -21.90 -8.18
C LEU A 45 0.30 -22.45 -7.46
N LYS A 46 -0.75 -21.63 -7.42
CA LYS A 46 -2.05 -22.02 -6.87
C LYS A 46 -3.20 -21.32 -7.57
N PHE A 47 -4.16 -22.09 -8.08
CA PHE A 47 -5.39 -21.56 -8.64
C PHE A 47 -6.38 -21.21 -7.53
N GLY A 48 -7.01 -20.04 -7.64
CA GLY A 48 -8.14 -19.64 -6.79
C GLY A 48 -9.49 -19.71 -7.48
N ASP A 49 -9.50 -19.68 -8.82
CA ASP A 49 -10.65 -20.00 -9.66
C ASP A 49 -10.17 -20.42 -11.05
N LEU A 50 -10.87 -21.36 -11.68
CA LEU A 50 -10.72 -21.71 -13.08
C LEU A 50 -12.08 -22.11 -13.65
N ASN A 51 -12.49 -21.39 -14.69
CA ASN A 51 -13.69 -21.64 -15.46
C ASN A 51 -13.48 -21.13 -16.90
N ILE A 52 -12.89 -21.97 -17.75
CA ILE A 52 -12.63 -21.69 -19.17
C ILE A 52 -13.53 -22.59 -20.00
N GLU A 53 -14.31 -22.00 -20.91
CA GLU A 53 -15.27 -22.71 -21.77
C GLU A 53 -14.56 -23.49 -22.89
N ALA A 54 -14.02 -24.66 -22.56
CA ALA A 54 -13.58 -25.66 -23.54
C ALA A 54 -13.63 -27.07 -22.93
N GLN A 55 -13.94 -28.07 -23.75
CA GLN A 55 -13.96 -29.48 -23.33
C GLN A 55 -12.61 -30.17 -23.51
N GLN A 56 -11.85 -29.82 -24.56
CA GLN A 56 -10.56 -30.45 -24.92
C GLN A 56 -9.38 -29.46 -24.92
N CYS A 57 -9.59 -28.24 -24.41
CA CYS A 57 -8.58 -27.18 -24.35
C CYS A 57 -7.92 -26.83 -25.69
N GLU A 58 -8.57 -27.11 -26.82
CA GLU A 58 -8.04 -26.81 -28.16
C GLU A 58 -8.29 -25.36 -28.56
N SER A 59 -9.47 -24.85 -28.22
CA SER A 59 -9.96 -23.52 -28.56
C SER A 59 -9.59 -22.48 -27.50
N ASP A 60 -10.01 -22.73 -26.26
CA ASP A 60 -9.82 -21.87 -25.11
C ASP A 60 -9.01 -22.62 -24.05
N TYR A 61 -7.92 -22.00 -23.58
CA TYR A 61 -7.00 -22.65 -22.65
C TYR A 61 -6.13 -21.68 -21.89
N LEU A 62 -5.57 -22.17 -20.78
CA LEU A 62 -4.41 -21.62 -20.10
C LEU A 62 -3.28 -22.65 -20.14
N LYS A 63 -2.19 -22.32 -20.83
CA LYS A 63 -0.99 -23.16 -20.93
C LYS A 63 0.11 -22.65 -20.01
N ILE A 64 0.82 -23.59 -19.39
CA ILE A 64 1.96 -23.33 -18.52
C ILE A 64 3.21 -23.90 -19.20
N PHE A 65 4.22 -23.05 -19.41
CA PHE A 65 5.52 -23.42 -19.95
C PHE A 65 6.62 -23.17 -18.92
N THR A 66 7.52 -24.12 -18.72
CA THR A 66 8.59 -24.04 -17.72
C THR A 66 9.97 -23.92 -18.34
N GLY A 67 10.85 -23.19 -17.66
CA GLY A 67 12.24 -23.01 -18.03
C GLY A 67 12.46 -22.16 -19.29
N SER A 68 13.72 -21.88 -19.59
CA SER A 68 14.11 -20.99 -20.68
C SER A 68 13.88 -21.58 -22.08
N SER A 69 13.70 -22.90 -22.19
CA SER A 69 13.29 -23.58 -23.43
C SER A 69 11.78 -23.56 -23.67
N ALA A 70 11.00 -22.97 -22.75
CA ALA A 70 9.53 -22.92 -22.79
C ALA A 70 8.91 -24.31 -23.03
N ARG A 71 9.32 -25.31 -22.25
CA ARG A 71 8.75 -26.65 -22.33
C ARG A 71 7.32 -26.62 -21.79
N GLU A 72 6.37 -27.12 -22.56
CA GLU A 72 4.98 -27.24 -22.10
C GLU A 72 4.93 -28.17 -20.88
N TYR A 73 4.42 -27.64 -19.76
CA TYR A 73 4.23 -28.37 -18.51
C TYR A 73 2.82 -28.94 -18.46
N GLU A 74 1.80 -28.07 -18.56
CA GLU A 74 0.39 -28.48 -18.50
C GLU A 74 -0.53 -27.47 -19.19
N THR A 75 -1.69 -27.95 -19.64
CA THR A 75 -2.77 -27.15 -20.26
C THR A 75 -4.04 -27.29 -19.43
N TYR A 76 -4.69 -26.17 -19.11
CA TYR A 76 -5.92 -26.12 -18.33
C TYR A 76 -7.08 -25.51 -19.11
N CYS A 77 -8.26 -26.12 -18.97
CA CYS A 77 -9.55 -25.57 -19.37
C CYS A 77 -10.66 -26.26 -18.55
N GLY A 78 -11.93 -25.89 -18.76
CA GLY A 78 -13.04 -26.41 -17.98
C GLY A 78 -13.12 -25.76 -16.59
N ASN A 79 -13.53 -26.55 -15.60
CA ASN A 79 -13.77 -26.10 -14.22
C ASN A 79 -12.67 -26.62 -13.27
N GLU A 80 -12.64 -26.09 -12.04
CA GLU A 80 -11.69 -26.44 -10.97
C GLU A 80 -11.55 -27.93 -10.63
N SER A 81 -12.49 -28.79 -11.05
CA SER A 81 -12.53 -30.21 -10.72
C SER A 81 -11.28 -31.01 -11.11
N SER A 82 -10.39 -30.46 -11.95
CA SER A 82 -9.16 -31.09 -12.43
C SER A 82 -7.86 -30.48 -11.88
N ILE A 83 -7.92 -29.57 -10.90
CA ILE A 83 -6.74 -28.83 -10.42
C ILE A 83 -6.28 -29.36 -9.07
N SER A 84 -4.98 -29.66 -8.93
CA SER A 84 -4.37 -29.92 -7.62
C SER A 84 -4.19 -28.63 -6.81
N GLU A 85 -4.32 -28.72 -5.49
CA GLU A 85 -4.36 -27.56 -4.59
C GLU A 85 -3.10 -26.66 -4.61
N GLU A 86 -1.93 -27.18 -4.97
CA GLU A 86 -0.66 -26.43 -5.04
C GLU A 86 0.33 -27.14 -5.98
N PHE A 87 1.01 -26.38 -6.84
CA PHE A 87 2.03 -26.90 -7.75
C PHE A 87 3.39 -26.33 -7.39
N LEU A 88 4.39 -27.20 -7.19
CA LEU A 88 5.79 -26.79 -7.03
C LEU A 88 6.55 -27.07 -8.34
N LEU A 89 6.93 -26.01 -9.04
CA LEU A 89 7.67 -26.07 -10.29
C LEU A 89 9.16 -25.91 -10.02
N ASP A 90 9.97 -26.90 -10.44
CA ASP A 90 11.43 -26.90 -10.27
C ASP A 90 12.13 -26.02 -11.32
N THR A 91 11.72 -24.75 -11.36
CA THR A 91 12.26 -23.74 -12.27
C THR A 91 12.13 -22.36 -11.63
N ASN A 92 13.00 -21.44 -12.02
CA ASN A 92 12.92 -20.03 -11.64
C ASN A 92 12.25 -19.16 -12.73
N GLU A 93 11.84 -19.77 -13.84
CA GLU A 93 11.23 -19.09 -14.98
C GLU A 93 9.99 -19.84 -15.47
N LEU A 94 8.90 -19.10 -15.63
CA LEU A 94 7.61 -19.60 -16.04
C LEU A 94 6.99 -18.69 -17.09
N THR A 95 6.39 -19.27 -18.13
CA THR A 95 5.56 -18.53 -19.09
C THR A 95 4.14 -19.07 -19.08
N LEU A 96 3.18 -18.20 -18.80
CA LEU A 96 1.75 -18.49 -18.87
C LEU A 96 1.20 -17.98 -20.19
N HIS A 97 0.40 -18.79 -20.89
CA HIS A 97 -0.27 -18.38 -22.13
C HIS A 97 -1.77 -18.69 -22.05
N PHE A 98 -2.57 -17.65 -21.88
CA PHE A 98 -4.02 -17.75 -22.00
C PHE A 98 -4.43 -17.43 -23.43
N LYS A 99 -5.28 -18.28 -24.01
CA LYS A 99 -5.88 -18.06 -25.33
C LYS A 99 -7.38 -18.32 -25.25
N SER A 100 -8.16 -17.45 -25.87
CA SER A 100 -9.58 -17.65 -26.13
C SER A 100 -9.91 -17.47 -27.61
N SER A 101 -10.98 -18.11 -28.03
CA SER A 101 -11.56 -18.06 -29.36
C SER A 101 -12.98 -17.49 -29.25
N SER A 102 -13.97 -18.13 -29.88
CA SER A 102 -15.39 -17.78 -29.73
C SER A 102 -16.02 -18.64 -28.62
N HIS A 103 -16.48 -18.01 -27.56
CA HIS A 103 -17.22 -18.60 -26.45
C HIS A 103 -18.39 -17.69 -26.04
N ILE A 104 -19.25 -18.17 -25.15
CA ILE A 104 -20.44 -17.46 -24.67
C ILE A 104 -20.50 -17.32 -23.15
N SER A 105 -19.62 -18.00 -22.43
CA SER A 105 -19.57 -18.15 -20.99
C SER A 105 -18.14 -18.39 -20.51
N GLY A 106 -17.95 -18.60 -19.20
CA GLY A 106 -16.63 -18.80 -18.60
C GLY A 106 -16.15 -17.58 -17.83
N ARG A 107 -15.94 -17.71 -16.51
CA ARG A 107 -15.41 -16.63 -15.65
C ARG A 107 -13.92 -16.36 -15.88
N GLY A 108 -13.22 -17.34 -16.47
CA GLY A 108 -11.80 -17.28 -16.76
C GLY A 108 -10.96 -17.87 -15.62
N PHE A 109 -9.95 -17.16 -15.12
CA PHE A 109 -9.09 -17.72 -14.08
C PHE A 109 -8.57 -16.66 -13.10
N LEU A 110 -8.27 -17.13 -11.89
CA LEU A 110 -7.45 -16.45 -10.89
C LEU A 110 -6.30 -17.38 -10.49
N LEU A 111 -5.08 -16.93 -10.72
CA LEU A 111 -3.87 -17.69 -10.41
C LEU A 111 -2.94 -16.85 -9.54
N SER A 112 -2.44 -17.45 -8.47
CA SER A 112 -1.45 -16.85 -7.59
C SER A 112 -0.14 -17.63 -7.66
N TYR A 113 0.98 -16.92 -7.54
CA TYR A 113 2.30 -17.52 -7.46
C TYR A 113 3.13 -16.93 -6.33
N ALA A 114 4.11 -17.69 -5.86
CA ALA A 114 5.15 -17.22 -4.96
C ALA A 114 6.45 -18.02 -5.14
N THR A 115 7.54 -17.52 -4.55
CA THR A 115 8.79 -18.28 -4.45
C THR A 115 8.67 -19.42 -3.44
N SER A 116 9.55 -20.42 -3.57
CA SER A 116 9.63 -21.56 -2.64
C SER A 116 9.89 -21.19 -1.18
N ASP A 117 10.37 -19.99 -0.89
CA ASP A 117 10.59 -19.51 0.48
C ASP A 117 9.28 -19.16 1.19
N HIS A 118 8.19 -19.03 0.43
CA HIS A 118 6.88 -18.60 0.89
C HIS A 118 5.91 -19.78 0.90
N SER A 119 6.26 -20.82 1.66
CA SER A 119 5.39 -21.98 1.87
C SER A 119 4.06 -21.59 2.52
N GLY A 120 3.00 -22.30 2.16
CA GLY A 120 1.64 -21.96 2.60
C GLY A 120 1.02 -20.80 1.82
N LEU A 121 1.31 -20.74 0.51
CA LEU A 121 0.68 -19.82 -0.42
C LEU A 121 -0.85 -20.03 -0.40
N ILE A 122 -1.56 -18.92 -0.26
CA ILE A 122 -3.01 -18.86 -0.43
C ILE A 122 -3.34 -17.93 -1.60
N THR A 123 -4.59 -17.96 -2.04
CA THR A 123 -5.10 -17.13 -3.13
C THR A 123 -5.85 -15.93 -2.56
N CYS A 124 -6.11 -14.93 -3.40
CA CYS A 124 -6.88 -13.76 -2.97
C CYS A 124 -8.36 -14.07 -2.64
N LEU A 125 -8.85 -15.28 -2.94
CA LEU A 125 -10.21 -15.74 -2.62
C LEU A 125 -10.30 -16.54 -1.32
N ASP A 126 -9.17 -16.91 -0.73
CA ASP A 126 -9.16 -17.67 0.52
C ASP A 126 -9.78 -16.87 1.66
N LYS A 127 -10.70 -17.51 2.38
CA LYS A 127 -11.44 -16.94 3.51
C LYS A 127 -11.01 -17.58 4.81
N ALA A 128 -11.22 -16.90 5.93
CA ALA A 128 -10.84 -17.43 7.23
C ALA A 128 -11.59 -18.72 7.58
N ASN A 129 -12.82 -18.89 7.10
CA ASN A 129 -13.64 -20.08 7.32
C ASN A 129 -13.18 -21.34 6.55
N HIS A 130 -12.23 -21.21 5.62
CA HIS A 130 -11.58 -22.35 4.97
C HIS A 130 -10.58 -23.05 5.91
N TYR A 131 -10.20 -22.41 7.01
CA TYR A 131 -9.20 -22.89 7.97
C TYR A 131 -9.85 -23.19 9.32
N SER A 132 -9.48 -24.33 9.91
CA SER A 132 -10.09 -24.83 11.16
C SER A 132 -9.23 -24.55 12.39
N GLU A 133 -7.94 -24.32 12.17
CA GLU A 133 -6.93 -24.08 13.19
C GLU A 133 -7.20 -22.76 13.90
N LYS A 134 -6.99 -22.76 15.22
CA LYS A 134 -7.16 -21.56 16.05
C LYS A 134 -6.14 -20.48 15.70
N GLU A 135 -4.92 -20.88 15.38
CA GLU A 135 -3.85 -19.98 14.93
C GLU A 135 -3.11 -20.64 13.77
N TYR A 136 -2.87 -19.87 12.72
CA TYR A 136 -2.16 -20.36 11.54
C TYR A 136 -1.41 -19.23 10.83
N ARG A 137 -0.39 -19.63 10.06
CA ARG A 137 0.41 -18.74 9.22
C ARG A 137 0.17 -19.10 7.76
N LYS A 138 -0.06 -18.09 6.93
CA LYS A 138 -0.23 -18.22 5.46
C LYS A 138 0.51 -17.11 4.76
N TYR A 139 0.79 -17.31 3.47
CA TYR A 139 1.41 -16.30 2.64
C TYR A 139 0.42 -15.77 1.61
N CYS A 140 0.17 -14.47 1.67
CA CYS A 140 -0.66 -13.75 0.72
C CYS A 140 0.18 -13.23 -0.44
N PRO A 141 -0.21 -13.49 -1.69
CA PRO A 141 0.47 -12.97 -2.87
C PRO A 141 0.19 -11.47 -3.02
N ALA A 142 1.02 -10.80 -3.83
CA ALA A 142 0.75 -9.43 -4.27
C ALA A 142 -0.49 -9.36 -5.19
N GLY A 143 -1.17 -8.21 -5.22
CA GLY A 143 -2.30 -7.93 -6.11
C GLY A 143 -3.64 -8.54 -5.70
N CYS A 144 -3.98 -8.47 -4.41
CA CYS A 144 -5.28 -8.92 -3.88
C CYS A 144 -6.28 -7.79 -3.60
N LYS A 145 -5.87 -6.50 -3.63
CA LYS A 145 -6.75 -5.35 -3.32
C LYS A 145 -7.96 -5.29 -4.26
N ASP A 146 -7.71 -5.42 -5.56
CA ASP A 146 -8.75 -5.27 -6.60
C ASP A 146 -9.48 -6.57 -6.93
N ILE A 147 -9.07 -7.70 -6.33
CA ILE A 147 -9.76 -8.98 -6.52
C ILE A 147 -11.11 -8.94 -5.79
N ALA A 148 -12.13 -9.50 -6.44
CA ALA A 148 -13.48 -9.60 -5.89
C ALA A 148 -13.48 -10.39 -4.58
N GLY A 149 -14.16 -9.87 -3.58
CA GLY A 149 -14.19 -10.44 -2.24
C GLY A 149 -14.63 -9.40 -1.21
N GLU A 150 -15.49 -9.82 -0.29
CA GLU A 150 -16.01 -8.99 0.78
C GLU A 150 -15.10 -9.07 2.01
N VAL A 151 -14.92 -7.93 2.66
CA VAL A 151 -14.32 -7.81 3.99
C VAL A 151 -15.36 -7.14 4.88
N SER A 152 -15.61 -7.71 6.05
CA SER A 152 -16.52 -7.10 7.04
C SER A 152 -15.84 -7.04 8.41
N GLY A 153 -15.90 -5.86 9.05
CA GLY A 153 -15.19 -5.56 10.30
C GLY A 153 -13.88 -4.79 10.09
N ASP A 154 -13.13 -4.60 11.17
CA ASP A 154 -11.93 -3.76 11.16
C ASP A 154 -10.80 -4.35 12.01
N SER A 155 -9.62 -3.73 11.97
CA SER A 155 -8.44 -4.22 12.68
C SER A 155 -8.50 -4.12 14.21
N SER A 156 -9.39 -3.29 14.77
CA SER A 156 -9.52 -3.11 16.23
C SER A 156 -10.40 -4.18 16.85
N GLU A 157 -11.59 -4.42 16.31
CA GLU A 157 -12.53 -5.43 16.82
C GLU A 157 -12.39 -6.80 16.14
N GLY A 158 -11.73 -6.84 14.98
CA GLY A 158 -11.52 -8.03 14.18
C GLY A 158 -12.50 -8.20 13.02
N TYR A 159 -12.21 -9.17 12.17
CA TYR A 159 -12.93 -9.41 10.92
C TYR A 159 -13.88 -10.61 11.03
N ARG A 160 -15.00 -10.55 10.32
CA ARG A 160 -15.95 -11.66 10.21
C ARG A 160 -15.29 -12.85 9.50
N HIS A 161 -15.49 -14.08 9.99
CA HIS A 161 -14.84 -15.29 9.45
C HIS A 161 -15.07 -15.58 7.95
N THR A 162 -16.10 -15.00 7.33
CA THR A 162 -16.37 -15.12 5.89
C THR A 162 -15.60 -14.14 5.02
N SER A 163 -14.86 -13.21 5.64
CA SER A 163 -14.05 -12.22 4.93
C SER A 163 -12.87 -12.88 4.22
N VAL A 164 -12.50 -12.35 3.06
CA VAL A 164 -11.29 -12.76 2.33
C VAL A 164 -10.02 -12.33 3.09
N LEU A 165 -9.10 -13.28 3.32
CA LEU A 165 -7.96 -13.12 4.22
C LEU A 165 -6.96 -12.07 3.71
N CYS A 166 -6.50 -12.18 2.46
CA CYS A 166 -5.45 -11.30 1.96
C CYS A 166 -5.92 -9.86 1.80
N LYS A 167 -7.16 -9.64 1.36
CA LYS A 167 -7.76 -8.31 1.30
C LYS A 167 -7.99 -7.73 2.70
N ALA A 168 -8.41 -8.55 3.66
CA ALA A 168 -8.51 -8.13 5.07
C ALA A 168 -7.12 -7.80 5.67
N ALA A 169 -6.06 -8.50 5.26
CA ALA A 169 -4.69 -8.23 5.72
C ALA A 169 -4.14 -6.90 5.19
N ILE A 170 -4.44 -6.57 3.92
CA ILE A 170 -4.15 -5.25 3.34
C ILE A 170 -4.97 -4.17 4.07
N HIS A 171 -6.27 -4.41 4.27
CA HIS A 171 -7.14 -3.50 5.02
C HIS A 171 -6.62 -3.25 6.46
N ALA A 172 -6.17 -4.30 7.16
CA ALA A 172 -5.57 -4.18 8.49
C ALA A 172 -4.21 -3.46 8.50
N GLY A 173 -3.57 -3.34 7.33
CA GLY A 173 -2.22 -2.80 7.17
C GLY A 173 -1.13 -3.71 7.73
N VAL A 174 -1.33 -5.03 7.63
CA VAL A 174 -0.34 -6.06 7.99
C VAL A 174 0.61 -6.33 6.82
N ILE A 175 0.06 -6.27 5.61
CA ILE A 175 0.78 -6.43 4.35
C ILE A 175 0.40 -5.31 3.39
N THR A 176 1.22 -5.07 2.38
CA THR A 176 0.95 -4.16 1.26
C THR A 176 0.43 -4.95 0.07
N ASP A 177 -0.45 -4.36 -0.73
CA ASP A 177 -0.94 -5.02 -1.95
C ASP A 177 0.18 -5.23 -2.98
N GLU A 178 1.14 -4.30 -3.02
CA GLU A 178 2.22 -4.28 -4.00
C GLU A 178 3.23 -5.42 -3.82
N LEU A 179 3.39 -5.94 -2.59
CA LEU A 179 4.38 -6.98 -2.26
C LEU A 179 3.75 -8.27 -1.71
N GLY A 180 2.49 -8.23 -1.28
CA GLY A 180 1.92 -9.31 -0.47
C GLY A 180 2.65 -9.45 0.86
N GLY A 181 2.65 -10.66 1.41
CA GLY A 181 3.42 -10.97 2.61
C GLY A 181 2.85 -12.11 3.45
N GLN A 182 3.59 -12.48 4.49
CA GLN A 182 3.16 -13.49 5.43
C GLN A 182 2.20 -12.91 6.46
N ILE A 183 1.10 -13.62 6.70
CA ILE A 183 0.08 -13.26 7.68
C ILE A 183 0.01 -14.32 8.77
N THR A 184 -0.18 -13.86 10.01
CA THR A 184 -0.48 -14.71 11.16
C THR A 184 -1.89 -14.38 11.63
N VAL A 185 -2.77 -15.38 11.58
CA VAL A 185 -4.20 -15.23 11.85
C VAL A 185 -4.56 -16.01 13.11
N THR A 186 -5.30 -15.36 14.01
CA THR A 186 -5.84 -15.98 15.20
C THR A 186 -7.37 -15.89 15.19
N GLN A 187 -8.05 -17.02 15.39
CA GLN A 187 -9.50 -17.12 15.46
C GLN A 187 -10.00 -16.93 16.90
N TYR A 188 -11.07 -16.15 17.03
CA TYR A 188 -11.75 -15.84 18.29
C TYR A 188 -13.26 -16.05 18.15
N LYS A 189 -13.97 -15.96 19.28
CA LYS A 189 -15.44 -15.90 19.29
C LYS A 189 -15.90 -14.64 18.54
N GLY A 190 -16.88 -14.80 17.67
CA GLY A 190 -17.39 -13.71 16.85
C GLY A 190 -18.25 -12.70 17.62
N LEU A 191 -18.68 -11.67 16.88
CA LEU A 191 -19.47 -10.53 17.39
C LEU A 191 -20.88 -10.56 16.81
N SER A 192 -21.80 -9.86 17.47
CA SER A 192 -23.17 -9.64 16.98
C SER A 192 -23.24 -8.70 15.77
N GLN A 193 -22.29 -7.78 15.67
CA GLN A 193 -22.19 -6.83 14.59
C GLN A 193 -20.72 -6.49 14.36
N TYR A 194 -20.37 -6.24 13.10
CA TYR A 194 -19.05 -5.80 12.67
C TYR A 194 -19.20 -4.43 12.02
N GLU A 195 -18.45 -3.45 12.48
CA GLU A 195 -18.42 -2.11 11.89
C GLU A 195 -17.38 -2.06 10.75
N GLY A 196 -17.82 -1.61 9.58
CA GLY A 196 -16.96 -1.40 8.42
C GLY A 196 -16.39 0.01 8.41
N ILE A 197 -15.11 0.13 8.07
CA ILE A 197 -14.42 1.40 7.84
C ILE A 197 -13.67 1.35 6.51
N VAL A 198 -13.22 2.50 6.03
CA VAL A 198 -12.24 2.54 4.93
C VAL A 198 -10.85 2.49 5.56
N ALA A 199 -10.04 1.50 5.16
CA ALA A 199 -8.65 1.41 5.57
C ALA A 199 -7.74 1.02 4.41
N ASN A 200 -6.61 1.71 4.26
CA ASN A 200 -5.59 1.43 3.24
C ASN A 200 -6.17 1.35 1.80
N GLY A 201 -7.16 2.22 1.52
CA GLY A 201 -7.87 2.26 0.24
C GLY A 201 -8.85 1.10 -0.01
N ILE A 202 -9.19 0.31 1.02
CA ILE A 202 -10.20 -0.75 0.96
C ILE A 202 -11.37 -0.35 1.85
N LEU A 203 -12.60 -0.43 1.32
CA LEU A 203 -13.82 -0.28 2.10
C LEU A 203 -14.23 -1.64 2.67
N SER A 204 -14.24 -1.76 3.99
CA SER A 204 -14.87 -2.87 4.71
C SER A 204 -16.36 -2.59 4.92
N GLN A 205 -17.19 -3.64 4.84
CA GLN A 205 -18.64 -3.55 5.00
C GLN A 205 -19.07 -3.80 6.44
N ASN A 206 -20.26 -3.30 6.79
CA ASN A 206 -20.91 -3.69 8.03
C ASN A 206 -21.34 -5.16 7.96
N GLY A 207 -20.91 -5.96 8.92
CA GLY A 207 -21.23 -7.38 9.00
C GLY A 207 -22.26 -7.69 10.08
N SER A 208 -23.10 -8.68 9.83
CA SER A 208 -24.02 -9.24 10.82
C SER A 208 -23.36 -10.27 11.74
N LEU A 209 -24.13 -10.76 12.71
CA LEU A 209 -23.74 -11.81 13.66
C LEU A 209 -22.95 -12.95 13.01
N SER A 210 -21.93 -13.39 13.74
CA SER A 210 -21.07 -14.50 13.37
C SER A 210 -20.55 -15.21 14.62
N ASP A 211 -20.44 -16.53 14.57
CA ASP A 211 -19.93 -17.31 15.70
C ASP A 211 -18.41 -17.21 15.85
N LYS A 212 -17.72 -16.85 14.75
CA LYS A 212 -16.26 -16.74 14.68
C LYS A 212 -15.84 -15.38 14.11
N LYS A 213 -14.75 -14.84 14.66
CA LYS A 213 -13.99 -13.73 14.07
C LYS A 213 -12.53 -14.11 13.95
N PHE A 214 -11.78 -13.39 13.14
CA PHE A 214 -10.34 -13.51 13.11
C PHE A 214 -9.68 -12.14 13.25
N MET A 215 -8.46 -12.17 13.77
CA MET A 215 -7.60 -10.99 13.87
C MET A 215 -6.20 -11.36 13.40
N PHE A 216 -5.46 -10.34 12.96
CA PHE A 216 -4.05 -10.48 12.65
C PHE A 216 -3.23 -10.12 13.88
N ASN A 217 -2.17 -10.87 14.14
CA ASN A 217 -1.25 -10.56 15.24
C ASN A 217 -0.42 -9.31 14.88
N ASN A 218 -0.69 -8.20 15.57
CA ASN A 218 -0.04 -6.90 15.29
C ASN A 218 0.92 -6.45 16.41
N ASN A 219 1.49 -7.41 17.15
CA ASN A 219 2.48 -7.18 18.22
C ASN A 219 2.08 -6.07 19.23
N GLY A 220 0.78 -5.81 19.42
CA GLY A 220 0.27 -4.79 20.34
C GLY A 220 0.57 -3.32 19.98
N CYS A 221 1.10 -3.00 18.78
CA CYS A 221 1.49 -1.63 18.40
C CYS A 221 0.40 -0.88 17.60
N ALA A 222 -0.83 -0.90 18.12
CA ALA A 222 -2.00 -0.34 17.44
C ALA A 222 -2.84 0.61 18.33
N ASN A 223 -2.22 1.20 19.36
CA ASN A 223 -2.93 2.06 20.32
C ASN A 223 -2.96 3.52 19.86
N PRO A 224 -4.03 4.27 20.16
CA PRO A 224 -4.06 5.71 19.91
C PRO A 224 -2.99 6.43 20.75
N LEU A 225 -2.28 7.38 20.15
CA LEU A 225 -1.18 8.11 20.80
C LEU A 225 -1.67 9.35 21.56
N GLY A 226 -2.93 9.77 21.36
CA GLY A 226 -3.63 10.64 22.30
C GLY A 226 -4.07 11.99 21.75
N MET A 227 -4.36 12.08 20.45
CA MET A 227 -5.06 13.24 19.91
C MET A 227 -6.49 13.33 20.48
N GLU A 228 -7.22 12.22 20.50
CA GLU A 228 -8.60 12.15 21.03
C GLU A 228 -8.61 12.21 22.56
N SER A 229 -7.73 11.48 23.24
CA SER A 229 -7.70 11.39 24.71
C SER A 229 -7.19 12.66 25.41
N GLY A 230 -6.53 13.56 24.67
CA GLY A 230 -5.91 14.75 25.25
C GLY A 230 -4.50 14.53 25.81
N ALA A 231 -3.96 13.30 25.75
CA ALA A 231 -2.58 13.04 26.18
C ALA A 231 -1.54 13.82 25.36
N ILE A 232 -1.84 14.09 24.08
CA ILE A 232 -1.15 15.10 23.28
C ILE A 232 -1.82 16.44 23.58
N SER A 233 -1.10 17.36 24.22
CA SER A 233 -1.63 18.70 24.57
C SER A 233 -1.72 19.64 23.37
N ASP A 234 -2.50 20.72 23.47
CA ASP A 234 -2.62 21.70 22.38
C ASP A 234 -1.29 22.39 22.02
N ARG A 235 -0.34 22.45 22.96
CA ARG A 235 1.01 23.00 22.74
C ARG A 235 1.86 22.13 21.82
N GLN A 236 1.50 20.85 21.70
CA GLN A 236 2.21 19.86 20.86
C GLN A 236 1.67 19.82 19.43
N ILE A 237 0.55 20.49 19.15
CA ILE A 237 -0.06 20.53 17.84
C ILE A 237 0.25 21.89 17.23
N THR A 238 0.87 21.92 16.06
CA THR A 238 1.20 23.16 15.35
C THR A 238 0.80 23.04 13.88
N ALA A 239 0.51 24.16 13.22
CA ALA A 239 0.18 24.16 11.81
C ALA A 239 0.74 25.40 11.12
N THR A 240 0.91 25.32 9.80
CA THR A 240 1.30 26.47 8.95
C THR A 240 0.36 27.66 9.08
N SER A 241 -0.95 27.40 9.13
CA SER A 241 -2.00 28.41 9.18
C SER A 241 -3.27 27.80 9.75
N SER A 242 -4.17 28.67 10.19
CA SER A 242 -5.51 28.33 10.64
C SER A 242 -6.53 29.27 10.02
N TRP A 243 -7.75 28.78 9.84
CA TRP A 243 -8.85 29.55 9.29
C TRP A 243 -9.83 29.99 10.39
N GLN A 244 -10.47 31.13 10.17
CA GLN A 244 -11.54 31.66 11.01
C GLN A 244 -12.70 32.03 10.10
N TRP A 245 -13.90 31.60 10.50
CA TRP A 245 -15.16 31.93 9.83
C TRP A 245 -15.98 32.83 10.76
N ILE A 246 -16.72 33.77 10.18
CA ILE A 246 -17.64 34.63 10.92
C ILE A 246 -19.04 34.31 10.41
N ASN A 247 -19.93 33.95 11.32
CA ASN A 247 -21.32 33.61 11.02
C ASN A 247 -22.12 34.87 10.67
N GLU A 248 -23.32 34.69 10.13
CA GLU A 248 -24.26 35.79 9.86
C GLU A 248 -24.59 36.62 11.12
N ASN A 249 -24.49 36.01 12.31
CA ASN A 249 -24.70 36.65 13.60
C ASN A 249 -23.46 37.42 14.14
N GLY A 250 -22.36 37.46 13.38
CA GLY A 250 -21.10 38.11 13.81
C GLY A 250 -20.24 37.26 14.77
N GLU A 251 -20.67 36.04 15.10
CA GLU A 251 -19.89 35.11 15.93
C GLU A 251 -18.74 34.50 15.12
N SER A 252 -17.55 34.45 15.70
CA SER A 252 -16.39 33.87 15.01
C SER A 252 -16.14 32.41 15.41
N ILE A 253 -16.18 31.50 14.45
CA ILE A 253 -15.81 30.09 14.60
C ILE A 253 -14.34 29.91 14.16
N GLN A 254 -13.49 29.50 15.11
CA GLN A 254 -12.08 29.21 14.85
C GLN A 254 -11.87 27.73 14.47
N TRP A 255 -11.18 27.53 13.34
CA TRP A 255 -10.71 26.23 12.85
C TRP A 255 -9.22 26.05 13.15
N SER A 256 -8.88 26.20 14.44
CA SER A 256 -7.51 26.19 14.95
C SER A 256 -6.92 24.78 15.04
N MET A 257 -5.61 24.69 15.23
CA MET A 257 -4.87 23.42 15.28
C MET A 257 -5.36 22.46 16.39
N GLY A 258 -5.77 22.98 17.56
CA GLY A 258 -6.34 22.17 18.65
C GLY A 258 -7.70 21.53 18.32
N LYS A 259 -8.36 21.96 17.23
CA LYS A 259 -9.61 21.38 16.72
C LYS A 259 -9.40 20.17 15.80
N ALA A 260 -8.14 19.82 15.51
CA ALA A 260 -7.77 18.65 14.73
C ALA A 260 -7.96 17.30 15.45
N ARG A 261 -8.49 17.27 16.67
CA ARG A 261 -8.66 16.03 17.44
C ARG A 261 -9.81 15.20 16.87
N LEU A 262 -9.58 13.90 16.69
CA LEU A 262 -10.57 12.94 16.20
C LEU A 262 -11.77 12.82 17.14
N ARG A 263 -12.96 12.50 16.59
CA ARG A 263 -14.23 12.25 17.29
C ARG A 263 -14.76 13.36 18.23
N ILE A 264 -14.07 14.49 18.35
CA ILE A 264 -14.59 15.68 19.05
C ILE A 264 -15.55 16.45 18.13
N GLN A 265 -16.79 16.64 18.58
CA GLN A 265 -17.78 17.46 17.87
C GLN A 265 -17.33 18.93 17.74
N GLY A 266 -17.64 19.56 16.62
CA GLY A 266 -17.29 20.96 16.33
C GLY A 266 -16.35 21.11 15.13
N PRO A 267 -15.77 22.30 14.91
CA PRO A 267 -14.91 22.55 13.77
C PRO A 267 -13.70 21.59 13.77
N SER A 268 -13.13 21.39 12.58
CA SER A 268 -11.85 20.70 12.39
C SER A 268 -10.72 21.72 12.34
N TRP A 269 -9.46 21.28 12.31
CA TRP A 269 -8.41 22.20 11.84
C TRP A 269 -8.66 22.45 10.35
N ALA A 270 -8.57 23.72 9.92
CA ALA A 270 -8.61 24.07 8.52
C ALA A 270 -7.53 25.09 8.16
N ALA A 271 -6.85 24.87 7.06
CA ALA A 271 -5.79 25.76 6.58
C ALA A 271 -6.36 27.03 5.92
N GLN A 272 -5.57 28.10 5.93
CA GLN A 272 -5.87 29.33 5.20
C GLN A 272 -5.68 29.12 3.69
N HIS A 273 -6.51 29.77 2.87
CA HIS A 273 -6.58 29.51 1.42
C HIS A 273 -5.29 29.85 0.65
N ASN A 274 -4.49 30.80 1.14
CA ASN A 274 -3.28 31.29 0.46
C ASN A 274 -2.00 30.60 0.94
N SER A 275 -2.10 29.52 1.72
CA SER A 275 -0.94 28.82 2.25
C SER A 275 -0.26 28.00 1.14
N SER A 276 0.99 28.33 0.82
CA SER A 276 1.82 27.50 -0.05
C SER A 276 2.24 26.25 0.74
N GLN A 277 1.66 25.09 0.41
CA GLN A 277 1.90 23.78 1.07
C GLN A 277 1.63 23.79 2.58
N PRO A 278 0.36 23.81 3.00
CA PRO A 278 0.03 23.75 4.41
C PRO A 278 0.42 22.39 5.01
N TRP A 279 0.83 22.40 6.26
CA TRP A 279 1.02 21.18 7.06
C TRP A 279 0.39 21.32 8.44
N LEU A 280 0.00 20.19 9.00
CA LEU A 280 -0.36 19.98 10.40
C LEU A 280 0.72 19.10 11.05
N GLN A 281 1.33 19.59 12.12
CA GLN A 281 2.41 18.94 12.84
C GLN A 281 1.95 18.51 14.23
N VAL A 282 2.38 17.32 14.64
CA VAL A 282 2.19 16.78 15.98
C VAL A 282 3.57 16.43 16.55
N ASP A 283 3.93 17.03 17.70
CA ASP A 283 5.13 16.71 18.46
C ASP A 283 4.78 15.75 19.62
N LEU A 284 5.25 14.51 19.52
CA LEU A 284 5.01 13.47 20.53
C LEU A 284 5.90 13.64 21.77
N THR A 285 6.82 14.61 21.78
CA THR A 285 7.83 14.92 22.83
C THR A 285 8.89 13.84 23.05
N GLU A 286 8.49 12.57 22.98
CA GLU A 286 9.33 11.39 23.01
C GLU A 286 9.26 10.68 21.67
N GLN A 287 10.31 9.91 21.35
CA GLN A 287 10.26 9.02 20.19
C GLN A 287 9.22 7.94 20.42
N LYS A 288 8.33 7.73 19.45
CA LYS A 288 7.34 6.65 19.44
C LYS A 288 7.44 5.91 18.10
N GLN A 289 7.07 4.63 18.11
CA GLN A 289 6.89 3.87 16.89
C GLN A 289 5.48 4.13 16.35
N ILE A 290 5.40 4.78 15.20
CA ILE A 290 4.13 5.16 14.56
C ILE A 290 3.80 4.12 13.50
N THR A 291 2.60 3.54 13.59
CA THR A 291 2.13 2.43 12.74
C THR A 291 0.96 2.83 11.85
N GLY A 292 0.31 3.95 12.13
CA GLY A 292 -0.75 4.46 11.27
C GLY A 292 -1.34 5.79 11.71
N ILE A 293 -2.36 6.21 10.96
CA ILE A 293 -3.10 7.44 11.15
C ILE A 293 -4.57 7.21 10.82
N LEU A 294 -5.45 7.83 11.61
CA LEU A 294 -6.88 7.93 11.36
C LEU A 294 -7.18 9.36 10.95
N THR A 295 -8.04 9.55 9.95
CA THR A 295 -8.40 10.86 9.41
C THR A 295 -9.90 10.97 9.18
N THR A 296 -10.48 12.13 9.47
CA THR A 296 -11.83 12.53 9.06
C THR A 296 -11.84 14.01 8.66
N GLY A 297 -12.89 14.43 7.95
CA GLY A 297 -13.07 15.80 7.49
C GLY A 297 -13.66 16.72 8.56
N SER A 298 -14.58 17.57 8.15
CA SER A 298 -15.42 18.37 9.06
C SER A 298 -16.53 17.53 9.66
N THR A 299 -16.74 17.62 10.98
CA THR A 299 -17.92 16.99 11.61
C THR A 299 -19.16 17.90 11.57
N LEU A 300 -19.07 19.06 10.90
CA LEU A 300 -20.17 20.00 10.74
C LEU A 300 -20.84 19.78 9.37
N SER A 301 -22.12 19.42 9.35
CA SER A 301 -22.86 19.03 8.14
C SER A 301 -22.95 20.14 7.08
N ASN A 302 -22.91 21.40 7.51
CA ASN A 302 -22.91 22.59 6.66
C ASN A 302 -21.54 22.87 6.00
N PHE A 303 -20.49 22.14 6.37
CA PHE A 303 -19.14 22.34 5.85
C PHE A 303 -18.59 21.04 5.26
N ASN A 304 -18.85 20.80 3.97
CA ASN A 304 -18.37 19.61 3.27
C ASN A 304 -16.86 19.70 2.93
N TYR A 305 -16.02 19.80 3.95
CA TYR A 305 -14.56 20.00 3.85
C TYR A 305 -13.83 18.75 4.31
N PHE A 306 -12.95 18.23 3.46
CA PHE A 306 -12.13 17.06 3.77
C PHE A 306 -10.92 16.97 2.85
N VAL A 307 -9.87 16.29 3.31
CA VAL A 307 -8.66 16.04 2.54
C VAL A 307 -8.77 14.68 1.85
N LYS A 308 -8.55 14.67 0.53
CA LYS A 308 -8.66 13.48 -0.33
C LYS A 308 -7.34 12.73 -0.44
N THR A 309 -6.22 13.44 -0.51
CA THR A 309 -4.88 12.83 -0.53
C THR A 309 -3.92 13.65 0.33
N TYR A 310 -2.95 12.98 0.95
CA TYR A 310 -1.90 13.64 1.73
C TYR A 310 -0.59 12.85 1.71
N LYS A 311 0.49 13.54 2.07
CA LYS A 311 1.83 12.98 2.26
C LYS A 311 2.23 13.10 3.73
N ILE A 312 3.18 12.25 4.15
CA ILE A 312 3.70 12.25 5.52
C ILE A 312 5.17 12.60 5.49
N SER A 313 5.56 13.53 6.35
CA SER A 313 6.95 13.79 6.69
C SER A 313 7.16 13.62 8.19
N TYR A 314 8.29 13.05 8.60
CA TYR A 314 8.56 12.77 10.00
C TYR A 314 9.98 13.20 10.38
N SER A 315 10.18 13.37 11.68
CA SER A 315 11.46 13.79 12.26
C SER A 315 11.73 13.05 13.57
N GLU A 316 12.94 12.53 13.71
CA GLU A 316 13.40 11.85 14.93
C GLU A 316 13.92 12.83 15.98
N ASN A 317 14.35 14.02 15.57
CA ASN A 317 14.96 15.06 16.41
C ASN A 317 14.18 16.39 16.42
N GLY A 318 13.12 16.51 15.61
CA GLY A 318 12.31 17.73 15.45
C GLY A 318 12.93 18.80 14.54
N GLN A 319 14.11 18.55 13.96
CA GLN A 319 14.87 19.51 13.14
C GLN A 319 15.02 19.03 11.69
N SER A 320 15.49 17.79 11.49
CA SER A 320 15.65 17.19 10.17
C SER A 320 14.41 16.41 9.78
N TRP A 321 13.87 16.69 8.60
CA TRP A 321 12.62 16.10 8.11
C TRP A 321 12.89 15.10 7.00
N ILE A 322 12.29 13.92 7.13
CA ILE A 322 12.34 12.84 6.14
C ILE A 322 10.94 12.70 5.56
N LEU A 323 10.84 12.59 4.23
CA LEU A 323 9.58 12.33 3.55
C LEU A 323 9.34 10.81 3.50
N TYR A 324 8.13 10.38 3.84
CA TYR A 324 7.76 8.98 3.79
C TYR A 324 7.63 8.48 2.34
N LYS A 325 8.24 7.33 2.05
CA LYS A 325 8.35 6.75 0.70
C LYS A 325 7.64 5.41 0.60
N SER A 326 7.24 5.05 -0.62
CA SER A 326 6.62 3.75 -0.87
C SER A 326 7.62 2.60 -0.74
N VAL A 327 7.17 1.43 -0.30
CA VAL A 327 8.03 0.26 -0.19
C VAL A 327 8.52 -0.18 -1.57
N GLY A 328 9.82 -0.46 -1.70
CA GLY A 328 10.43 -0.91 -2.95
C GLY A 328 10.60 0.18 -4.02
N SER A 329 10.23 1.43 -3.73
CA SER A 329 10.41 2.58 -4.63
C SER A 329 11.07 3.76 -3.91
N ASN A 330 11.74 4.62 -4.66
CA ASN A 330 12.27 5.89 -4.14
C ASN A 330 11.26 7.04 -4.22
N GLU A 331 10.04 6.75 -4.69
CA GLU A 331 8.95 7.69 -4.84
C GLU A 331 8.27 8.01 -3.51
N GLU A 332 7.79 9.24 -3.40
CA GLU A 332 7.00 9.71 -2.28
C GLU A 332 5.65 8.99 -2.21
N LYS A 333 5.27 8.50 -1.01
CA LYS A 333 3.99 7.81 -0.84
C LYS A 333 2.87 8.84 -0.69
N ILE A 334 1.87 8.73 -1.56
CA ILE A 334 0.60 9.45 -1.45
C ILE A 334 -0.40 8.53 -0.75
N PHE A 335 -1.00 9.01 0.33
CA PHE A 335 -2.04 8.30 1.06
C PHE A 335 -3.42 8.77 0.59
N GLU A 336 -4.31 7.82 0.36
CA GLU A 336 -5.72 8.07 0.08
C GLU A 336 -6.43 8.40 1.41
N GLY A 337 -6.90 9.64 1.51
CA GLY A 337 -7.64 10.16 2.66
C GLY A 337 -9.14 9.92 2.51
N ASN A 338 -9.92 10.95 2.81
CA ASN A 338 -11.37 10.85 2.90
C ASN A 338 -12.07 11.04 1.55
N THR A 339 -13.16 10.29 1.34
CA THR A 339 -14.10 10.45 0.21
C THR A 339 -15.29 11.34 0.55
N ASP A 340 -15.54 11.57 1.84
CA ASP A 340 -16.57 12.45 2.37
C ASP A 340 -16.09 13.14 3.66
N TYR A 341 -16.96 13.95 4.27
CA TYR A 341 -16.60 14.76 5.44
C TYR A 341 -16.70 14.01 6.78
N LEU A 342 -17.44 12.90 6.84
CA LEU A 342 -17.88 12.29 8.10
C LEU A 342 -17.14 10.98 8.40
N HIS A 343 -17.05 10.09 7.42
CA HIS A 343 -16.54 8.74 7.62
C HIS A 343 -15.04 8.74 7.88
N LEU A 344 -14.66 7.89 8.82
CA LEU A 344 -13.30 7.72 9.26
C LEU A 344 -12.52 6.89 8.23
N VAL A 345 -11.31 7.35 7.92
CA VAL A 345 -10.35 6.63 7.06
C VAL A 345 -9.09 6.33 7.84
N ARG A 346 -8.66 5.07 7.79
CA ARG A 346 -7.39 4.60 8.38
C ARG A 346 -6.34 4.39 7.30
N ASN A 347 -5.12 4.82 7.55
CA ASN A 347 -3.96 4.42 6.76
C ASN A 347 -2.86 3.93 7.69
N ASN A 348 -2.27 2.78 7.35
CA ASN A 348 -1.14 2.22 8.06
C ASN A 348 0.17 2.59 7.36
N PHE A 349 1.23 2.69 8.14
CA PHE A 349 2.58 2.91 7.64
C PHE A 349 3.30 1.56 7.57
N ILE A 350 3.60 1.13 6.35
CA ILE A 350 4.34 -0.11 6.07
C ILE A 350 5.59 0.27 5.26
N PRO A 351 6.80 0.18 5.81
CA PRO A 351 7.10 -0.21 7.19
C PRO A 351 6.69 0.88 8.21
N PRO A 352 6.46 0.49 9.48
CA PRO A 352 6.32 1.46 10.56
C PRO A 352 7.65 2.18 10.80
N PHE A 353 7.59 3.39 11.32
CA PHE A 353 8.78 4.21 11.56
C PHE A 353 8.79 4.80 12.98
N VAL A 354 9.98 5.08 13.49
CA VAL A 354 10.16 5.75 14.78
C VAL A 354 10.30 7.23 14.53
N ALA A 355 9.52 8.05 15.22
CA ALA A 355 9.60 9.50 15.12
C ALA A 355 9.22 10.18 16.43
N ARG A 356 9.74 11.38 16.64
CA ARG A 356 9.30 12.29 17.69
C ARG A 356 8.23 13.25 17.15
N SER A 357 8.39 13.74 15.93
CA SER A 357 7.44 14.68 15.33
C SER A 357 7.00 14.19 13.96
N LEU A 358 5.74 14.45 13.63
CA LEU A 358 5.12 14.07 12.37
C LEU A 358 4.39 15.26 11.76
N ARG A 359 4.52 15.44 10.45
CA ARG A 359 3.82 16.41 9.61
C ARG A 359 2.93 15.69 8.61
N ILE A 360 1.68 16.10 8.59
CA ILE A 360 0.68 15.73 7.59
C ILE A 360 0.62 16.86 6.59
N ILE A 361 0.85 16.55 5.32
CA ILE A 361 0.93 17.51 4.23
C ILE A 361 -0.22 17.20 3.25
N PRO A 362 -1.36 17.91 3.34
CA PRO A 362 -2.46 17.77 2.40
C PRO A 362 -2.02 18.05 0.97
N ASP A 363 -2.48 17.22 0.04
CA ASP A 363 -2.11 17.26 -1.38
C ASP A 363 -3.33 17.62 -2.24
N THR A 364 -4.45 16.89 -2.08
CA THR A 364 -5.75 17.24 -2.70
C THR A 364 -6.88 17.23 -1.67
N TRP A 365 -7.93 18.02 -1.91
CA TRP A 365 -9.04 18.21 -0.95
C TRP A 365 -10.37 18.53 -1.65
N ASN A 366 -11.47 18.46 -0.89
CA ASN A 366 -12.79 18.91 -1.31
C ASN A 366 -13.12 20.26 -0.69
N GLN A 367 -13.32 21.28 -1.52
CA GLN A 367 -13.61 22.69 -1.16
C GLN A 367 -12.53 23.38 -0.30
N ARG A 368 -12.15 22.83 0.87
CA ARG A 368 -11.10 23.34 1.75
C ARG A 368 -10.36 22.19 2.43
N ILE A 369 -9.09 22.44 2.76
CA ILE A 369 -8.27 21.58 3.61
C ILE A 369 -8.82 21.65 5.03
N ALA A 370 -9.53 20.60 5.44
CA ALA A 370 -9.98 20.42 6.81
C ALA A 370 -9.73 18.97 7.25
N MET A 371 -9.18 18.79 8.44
CA MET A 371 -8.86 17.46 8.97
C MET A 371 -9.04 17.37 10.48
N LYS A 372 -9.51 16.22 10.93
CA LYS A 372 -9.31 15.70 12.28
C LYS A 372 -8.51 14.40 12.18
N VAL A 373 -7.61 14.18 13.14
CA VAL A 373 -6.59 13.15 13.07
C VAL A 373 -6.39 12.47 14.41
N GLU A 374 -6.03 11.20 14.36
CA GLU A 374 -5.48 10.44 15.49
C GLU A 374 -4.29 9.62 14.99
N LEU A 375 -3.22 9.58 15.78
CA LEU A 375 -2.04 8.79 15.44
C LEU A 375 -2.09 7.46 16.18
N ILE A 376 -1.66 6.40 15.50
CA ILE A 376 -1.62 5.05 16.06
C ILE A 376 -0.17 4.61 16.19
N GLY A 377 0.17 4.01 17.33
CA GLY A 377 1.52 3.52 17.58
C GLY A 377 1.72 2.89 18.95
N CYS A 378 2.98 2.85 19.37
CA CYS A 378 3.41 2.35 20.68
C CYS A 378 4.76 2.96 21.10
N PRO A 379 5.22 2.75 22.35
CA PRO A 379 6.57 3.10 22.77
C PRO A 379 7.66 2.43 21.91
N PRO A 380 8.85 3.04 21.79
CA PRO A 380 9.95 2.44 21.04
C PRO A 380 10.39 1.13 21.73
N GLY A 381 10.54 0.07 20.94
CA GLY A 381 10.85 -1.28 21.44
C GLY A 381 9.65 -2.21 21.65
N GLY A 382 8.43 -1.78 21.29
CA GLY A 382 7.22 -2.62 21.34
C GLY A 382 6.50 -2.58 22.70
N PRO A 383 5.41 -3.35 22.86
CA PRO A 383 4.50 -3.26 24.01
C PRO A 383 5.12 -3.66 25.37
N ASN A 384 6.34 -4.23 25.38
CA ASN A 384 7.00 -4.75 26.59
C ASN A 384 8.09 -3.82 27.17
N SER A 385 8.30 -2.63 26.63
CA SER A 385 9.15 -1.62 27.28
C SER A 385 8.35 -0.86 28.34
N SER A 386 8.13 -1.49 29.50
CA SER A 386 7.76 -0.74 30.70
C SER A 386 8.89 0.24 31.05
N PRO A 387 8.58 1.47 31.51
CA PRO A 387 9.60 2.34 32.08
C PRO A 387 10.21 1.66 33.32
N PRO A 388 11.52 1.79 33.58
CA PRO A 388 12.07 1.36 34.86
C PRO A 388 11.34 2.12 35.97
N LEU A 389 10.71 1.40 36.91
CA LEU A 389 10.28 2.00 38.15
C LEU A 389 11.50 2.64 38.81
N LYS A 390 11.44 3.95 39.05
CA LYS A 390 12.43 4.66 39.86
C LYS A 390 12.42 4.04 41.27
N PRO A 391 13.56 3.58 41.81
CA PRO A 391 13.65 3.21 43.21
C PRO A 391 13.46 4.46 44.07
N SER A 392 12.52 4.41 45.00
CA SER A 392 12.41 5.36 46.11
C SER A 392 13.64 5.25 46.99
N LEU A 393 14.17 6.41 47.36
CA LEU A 393 15.32 6.61 48.22
C LEU A 393 14.93 6.24 49.65
N ASP A 394 15.44 5.12 50.18
CA ASP A 394 15.48 4.86 51.62
C ASP A 394 16.90 4.39 52.01
N THR A 395 17.41 5.09 53.01
CA THR A 395 18.76 5.00 53.59
C THR A 395 18.95 3.71 54.40
N PRO A 396 20.10 3.02 54.35
CA PRO A 396 20.32 1.78 55.08
C PRO A 396 20.98 2.01 56.45
N THR A 397 20.56 1.21 57.44
CA THR A 397 21.26 0.98 58.72
C THR A 397 21.94 -0.40 58.71
N LYS A 398 23.27 -0.38 58.95
CA LYS A 398 24.21 -1.30 59.66
C LYS A 398 23.65 -2.61 60.26
N ASP A 399 24.39 -3.71 60.43
CA ASP A 399 25.77 -4.18 60.13
C ASP A 399 25.78 -5.74 60.30
N GLU A 400 26.91 -6.37 59.93
CA GLU A 400 27.43 -7.75 60.25
C GLU A 400 26.95 -8.92 59.35
N ASP A 401 27.79 -9.80 58.78
CA ASP A 401 29.15 -10.23 59.14
C ASP A 401 29.96 -10.81 57.94
N GLN A 402 31.28 -10.90 58.11
CA GLN A 402 32.30 -11.27 57.11
C GLN A 402 32.35 -12.78 56.74
N ASN A 403 32.70 -13.12 55.49
CA ASN A 403 33.87 -13.97 55.21
C ASN A 403 34.34 -13.94 53.73
N ILE A 404 35.65 -14.09 53.57
CA ILE A 404 36.51 -13.91 52.38
C ILE A 404 36.49 -15.15 51.48
N THR A 405 36.51 -14.98 50.15
CA THR A 405 37.40 -15.69 49.18
C THR A 405 37.31 -15.00 47.80
N GLU A 406 38.46 -14.59 47.24
CA GLU A 406 38.63 -14.04 45.88
C GLU A 406 38.24 -15.02 44.76
N PRO A 407 37.93 -14.49 43.56
CA PRO A 407 38.52 -15.09 42.36
C PRO A 407 39.11 -14.07 41.36
N VAL A 408 40.36 -14.37 40.97
CA VAL A 408 40.98 -14.37 39.63
C VAL A 408 40.62 -13.23 38.64
N PRO A 409 41.60 -12.43 38.17
CA PRO A 409 41.38 -11.42 37.14
C PRO A 409 41.29 -12.06 35.74
N SER A 410 40.33 -11.57 34.95
CA SER A 410 40.21 -11.87 33.53
C SER A 410 41.11 -10.92 32.73
N GLU A 411 41.87 -11.48 31.78
CA GLU A 411 42.75 -10.73 30.88
C GLU A 411 41.95 -9.81 29.96
N GLU A 412 42.27 -8.51 29.97
CA GLU A 412 41.82 -7.55 28.96
C GLU A 412 42.60 -7.78 27.65
N LEU A 413 41.86 -8.08 26.58
CA LEU A 413 42.39 -8.27 25.25
C LEU A 413 42.71 -6.92 24.60
N ASP A 414 44.00 -6.62 24.44
CA ASP A 414 44.57 -5.42 23.81
C ASP A 414 44.08 -5.20 22.37
N LEU A 415 43.05 -4.37 22.23
CA LEU A 415 42.44 -3.96 20.96
C LEU A 415 43.21 -2.81 20.29
N GLY A 416 44.17 -2.19 20.97
CA GLY A 416 44.88 -1.00 20.51
C GLY A 416 45.90 -1.29 19.40
N LEU A 417 46.55 -2.46 19.45
CA LEU A 417 47.66 -2.75 18.54
C LEU A 417 47.23 -3.23 17.14
N ARG A 418 46.00 -3.75 16.98
CA ARG A 418 45.50 -4.25 15.67
C ARG A 418 44.91 -3.18 14.76
N LEU A 419 44.49 -2.03 15.30
CA LEU A 419 43.96 -0.92 14.50
C LEU A 419 45.08 -0.18 13.73
N ALA A 420 46.27 -0.05 14.31
CA ALA A 420 47.40 0.59 13.64
C ALA A 420 47.89 -0.19 12.41
N ALA A 421 47.81 -1.53 12.44
CA ALA A 421 48.25 -2.38 11.34
C ALA A 421 47.33 -2.35 10.09
N ILE A 422 46.06 -1.93 10.25
CA ILE A 422 45.09 -1.88 9.15
C ILE A 422 44.89 -0.45 8.65
N VAL A 423 44.91 0.54 9.55
CA VAL A 423 44.67 1.94 9.20
C VAL A 423 45.85 2.53 8.41
N VAL A 424 47.09 2.19 8.77
CA VAL A 424 48.27 2.75 8.10
C VAL A 424 48.37 2.33 6.63
N PRO A 425 48.21 1.05 6.25
CA PRO A 425 48.21 0.65 4.83
C PRO A 425 47.03 1.21 4.04
N ALA A 426 45.84 1.30 4.66
CA ALA A 426 44.64 1.83 3.99
C ALA A 426 44.75 3.32 3.67
N VAL A 427 45.31 4.12 4.59
CA VAL A 427 45.56 5.55 4.37
C VAL A 427 46.65 5.76 3.31
N LEU A 428 47.71 4.94 3.32
CA LEU A 428 48.76 4.99 2.29
C LEU A 428 48.21 4.67 0.89
N PHE A 429 47.32 3.67 0.79
CA PHE A 429 46.68 3.30 -0.47
C PHE A 429 45.77 4.40 -1.01
N LEU A 430 45.01 5.07 -0.13
CA LEU A 430 44.17 6.22 -0.48
C LEU A 430 44.99 7.42 -0.97
N VAL A 431 46.13 7.70 -0.33
CA VAL A 431 47.03 8.77 -0.77
C VAL A 431 47.64 8.45 -2.14
N LEU A 432 48.05 7.20 -2.38
CA LEU A 432 48.57 6.78 -3.69
C LEU A 432 47.52 6.84 -4.80
N LEU A 433 46.25 6.52 -4.51
CA LEU A 433 45.16 6.68 -5.47
C LEU A 433 44.91 8.15 -5.83
N VAL A 434 44.93 9.05 -4.84
CA VAL A 434 44.76 10.49 -5.08
C VAL A 434 45.94 11.04 -5.91
N VAL A 435 47.17 10.62 -5.61
CA VAL A 435 48.34 11.00 -6.41
C VAL A 435 48.25 10.45 -7.84
N GLY A 436 47.80 9.20 -8.01
CA GLY A 436 47.57 8.60 -9.33
C GLY A 436 46.50 9.33 -10.16
N ILE A 437 45.41 9.78 -9.53
CA ILE A 437 44.35 10.58 -10.16
C ILE A 437 44.90 11.96 -10.56
N CYS A 438 45.71 12.60 -9.71
CA CYS A 438 46.34 13.89 -10.01
C CYS A 438 47.34 13.79 -11.18
N ILE A 439 48.15 12.73 -11.22
CA ILE A 439 49.10 12.49 -12.32
C ILE A 439 48.35 12.21 -13.63
N CYS A 440 47.30 11.37 -13.59
CA CYS A 440 46.43 11.11 -14.75
C CYS A 440 45.70 12.38 -15.25
N GLY A 441 45.26 13.26 -14.34
CA GLY A 441 44.65 14.55 -14.67
C GLY A 441 45.64 15.50 -15.36
N SER A 442 46.90 15.51 -14.93
CA SER A 442 47.96 16.33 -15.54
C SER A 442 48.37 15.83 -16.94
N LEU A 443 48.40 14.50 -17.13
CA LEU A 443 48.73 13.88 -18.42
C LEU A 443 47.59 14.04 -19.44
N ARG A 444 46.32 14.05 -18.98
CA ARG A 444 45.17 14.39 -19.84
C ARG A 444 45.16 15.87 -20.22
N LYS A 445 45.64 16.78 -19.36
CA LYS A 445 45.77 18.21 -19.70
C LYS A 445 46.88 18.53 -20.71
N LYS A 446 47.89 17.67 -20.86
CA LYS A 446 48.97 17.87 -21.85
C LYS A 446 48.62 17.43 -23.28
N LYS A 447 47.46 16.80 -23.52
CA LYS A 447 47.09 16.28 -24.86
C LYS A 447 46.08 17.15 -25.63
N THR A 448 45.68 18.30 -25.11
CA THR A 448 44.82 19.27 -25.80
C THR A 448 45.57 20.58 -26.05
N LYS A 449 46.43 20.56 -27.05
CA LYS A 449 46.79 21.73 -27.86
C LYS A 449 47.32 21.20 -29.19
N VAL A 450 46.89 21.84 -30.27
CA VAL A 450 47.24 21.64 -31.69
C VAL A 450 46.08 21.10 -32.56
N ASP A 451 45.55 22.07 -33.32
CA ASP A 451 44.90 22.06 -34.63
C ASP A 451 43.38 21.91 -34.81
N ALA A 452 42.79 23.03 -35.24
CA ALA A 452 41.51 23.16 -35.91
C ALA A 452 41.75 23.55 -37.38
N CYS A 453 41.27 22.74 -38.32
CA CYS A 453 40.78 23.18 -39.63
C CYS A 453 39.96 22.09 -40.34
N SER A 454 38.67 22.41 -40.52
CA SER A 454 37.73 22.21 -41.65
C SER A 454 37.61 20.90 -42.47
N SER A 455 36.33 20.73 -42.89
CA SER A 455 35.72 19.91 -43.97
C SER A 455 35.36 18.47 -43.61
N ASP A 456 34.26 17.86 -44.04
CA ASP A 456 32.92 18.22 -44.53
C ASP A 456 32.21 16.85 -44.75
N VAL A 457 30.86 16.79 -44.74
CA VAL A 457 30.01 15.67 -45.24
C VAL A 457 30.00 14.37 -44.38
N GLN A 458 28.90 13.75 -43.88
CA GLN A 458 27.44 13.80 -44.09
C GLN A 458 26.67 13.04 -42.97
N LYS A 459 25.42 13.49 -42.68
CA LYS A 459 24.19 12.75 -42.29
C LYS A 459 24.23 11.84 -41.03
N THR A 460 23.32 11.94 -40.05
CA THR A 460 21.84 12.00 -40.12
C THR A 460 21.23 12.71 -38.90
N GLY A 461 20.05 13.31 -39.10
CA GLY A 461 19.42 14.26 -38.20
C GLY A 461 18.60 13.68 -37.04
N CYS A 462 18.60 14.46 -35.96
CA CYS A 462 17.70 14.37 -34.81
C CYS A 462 16.48 15.28 -35.07
N TRP A 463 15.27 14.73 -35.03
CA TRP A 463 14.04 15.51 -35.01
C TRP A 463 13.57 15.71 -33.57
N LYS A 464 13.50 16.98 -33.16
CA LYS A 464 12.74 17.43 -31.97
C LYS A 464 11.26 17.32 -32.27
N ASN A 465 10.47 16.80 -31.34
CA ASN A 465 9.02 16.95 -31.38
C ASN A 465 8.62 18.28 -30.73
N LEU A 466 7.89 19.09 -31.52
CA LEU A 466 7.11 20.23 -31.07
C LEU A 466 6.02 19.77 -30.08
N LYS A 467 5.78 20.59 -29.05
CA LYS A 467 4.49 20.63 -28.37
C LYS A 467 3.43 21.11 -29.35
N GLN A 468 2.36 20.34 -29.53
CA GLN A 468 1.10 20.84 -30.03
C GLN A 468 0.10 20.98 -28.86
N PRO A 469 -0.57 22.13 -28.74
CA PRO A 469 -1.72 22.31 -27.86
C PRO A 469 -3.01 21.81 -28.55
N PHE A 470 -4.09 21.75 -27.77
CA PHE A 470 -5.47 21.36 -28.13
C PHE A 470 -5.84 19.88 -27.96
N ALA A 471 -6.39 19.56 -26.79
CA ALA A 471 -7.47 18.59 -26.67
C ALA A 471 -8.76 19.34 -26.31
N ARG A 472 -9.76 19.16 -27.17
CA ARG A 472 -11.09 19.78 -27.16
C ARG A 472 -11.97 19.06 -26.14
N HIS A 473 -12.75 19.81 -25.37
CA HIS A 473 -13.81 19.31 -24.50
C HIS A 473 -14.75 18.34 -25.25
N GLN A 474 -14.98 17.17 -24.66
CA GLN A 474 -16.24 16.46 -24.79
C GLN A 474 -16.78 16.20 -23.39
N SER A 475 -17.79 16.99 -23.03
CA SER A 475 -18.67 16.75 -21.90
C SER A 475 -19.69 15.70 -22.33
N THR A 476 -19.78 14.60 -21.58
CA THR A 476 -21.03 13.85 -21.43
C THR A 476 -21.11 13.33 -20.00
N GLU A 477 -21.70 14.16 -19.17
CA GLU A 477 -22.39 13.79 -17.94
C GLU A 477 -23.67 13.06 -18.33
N PHE A 478 -23.91 11.86 -17.82
CA PHE A 478 -25.26 11.35 -17.56
C PHE A 478 -25.25 10.41 -16.35
N THR A 479 -25.84 10.91 -15.29
CA THR A 479 -26.31 10.19 -14.10
C THR A 479 -27.47 9.27 -14.48
N ILE A 480 -27.47 8.01 -14.01
CA ILE A 480 -28.67 7.17 -14.00
C ILE A 480 -29.08 6.97 -12.55
N SER A 481 -30.20 7.58 -12.17
CA SER A 481 -30.99 7.23 -11.00
C SER A 481 -32.18 6.39 -11.48
N TYR A 482 -32.47 5.30 -10.79
CA TYR A 482 -33.64 4.47 -11.04
C TYR A 482 -34.84 5.08 -10.32
N ASN A 483 -35.84 5.55 -11.07
CA ASN A 483 -37.21 5.64 -10.58
C ASN A 483 -38.04 4.59 -11.31
N ASN A 484 -38.58 3.66 -10.53
CA ASN A 484 -39.64 2.75 -10.94
C ASN A 484 -40.93 3.56 -11.05
N GLU A 485 -41.50 3.68 -12.25
CA GLU A 485 -42.95 3.69 -12.42
C GLU A 485 -43.33 3.41 -13.89
N LYS A 486 -44.44 2.70 -14.01
CA LYS A 486 -45.00 2.07 -15.22
C LYS A 486 -45.22 3.07 -16.35
N GLU A 487 -44.90 2.69 -17.59
CA GLU A 487 -45.74 3.03 -18.77
C GLU A 487 -45.40 2.16 -20.00
N THR A 488 -46.46 1.77 -20.71
CA THR A 488 -46.50 0.85 -21.87
C THR A 488 -45.98 1.47 -23.17
N PRO A 489 -45.35 0.72 -24.10
CA PRO A 489 -44.81 1.31 -25.32
C PRO A 489 -45.88 1.51 -26.40
N GLN A 490 -46.00 2.75 -26.89
CA GLN A 490 -46.67 3.05 -28.16
C GLN A 490 -45.71 2.83 -29.35
N ARG A 491 -46.29 2.24 -30.39
CA ARG A 491 -45.72 1.83 -31.66
C ARG A 491 -45.48 3.06 -32.55
N LEU A 492 -44.26 3.27 -33.04
CA LEU A 492 -43.98 4.24 -34.11
C LEU A 492 -43.73 3.51 -35.43
N ASP A 493 -44.62 3.75 -36.39
CA ASP A 493 -44.50 3.32 -37.77
C ASP A 493 -43.55 4.24 -38.54
N LEU A 494 -42.68 3.64 -39.36
CA LEU A 494 -41.79 4.33 -40.29
C LEU A 494 -42.54 4.63 -41.60
N VAL A 495 -42.57 5.90 -42.01
CA VAL A 495 -43.05 6.32 -43.34
C VAL A 495 -41.84 6.77 -44.18
N PRO A 496 -41.64 6.24 -45.39
CA PRO A 496 -40.62 6.74 -46.31
C PRO A 496 -41.12 7.98 -47.06
N CYS A 497 -40.22 8.97 -47.22
CA CYS A 497 -40.44 10.14 -48.06
C CYS A 497 -40.43 9.74 -49.53
N ASP A 498 -41.47 10.13 -50.28
CA ASP A 498 -41.37 10.19 -51.73
C ASP A 498 -42.16 11.35 -52.34
N MET A 499 -41.53 11.95 -53.35
CA MET A 499 -42.07 12.77 -54.43
C MET A 499 -42.63 14.17 -54.09
N ALA A 500 -41.77 15.16 -54.32
CA ALA A 500 -42.17 16.52 -54.66
C ALA A 500 -42.86 16.54 -56.04
N GLY A 501 -44.06 17.11 -56.11
CA GLY A 501 -44.79 17.29 -57.37
C GLY A 501 -45.92 18.32 -57.25
N LYS A 502 -45.62 19.54 -57.69
CA LYS A 502 -46.49 20.58 -58.29
C LYS A 502 -47.88 20.85 -57.69
N GLY A 503 -48.16 22.12 -57.44
CA GLY A 503 -49.47 22.68 -57.77
C GLY A 503 -49.91 23.92 -57.00
N LEU A 504 -49.77 25.07 -57.67
CA LEU A 504 -50.44 26.37 -57.49
C LEU A 504 -50.07 27.22 -56.27
#